data_AF-A0A945Y1K6-F1
#
_entry.id   AF-A0A945Y1K6-F1
#
_cell.length_a   1.000
_cell.length_b   1.000
_cell.length_c   1.000
_cell.angle_alpha   90.00
_cell.angle_beta   90.00
_cell.angle_gamma   90.00
#
_symmetry.space_group_name_H-M   'P 1'
#
loop_
_entity.id
_entity.type
_entity.pdbx_description
1 polymer ?
#
loop_
_entity_poly.entity_id
_entity_poly.type
_entity_poly.pdbx_seq_one_letter_code
_entity_poly.pdbx_strand_id
1 'polypeptide(L)' 'MTVCHAAAVGVADAPVKLDVESLRVFREVVASDGFTAAGERLGITQSAVSHKIRRLEERIGMELMRREGQSVILTA' A
#
# COMPACT_ATOMS: atom_id res chain seq x y z
N MET A 1 -8.07 1.84 -20.67
CA MET A 1 -7.50 0.55 -20.21
C MET A 1 -7.53 0.52 -18.69
N THR A 2 -8.70 0.34 -18.08
CA THR A 2 -8.83 0.29 -16.61
C THR A 2 -9.64 -0.95 -16.27
N VAL A 3 -8.94 -2.02 -15.92
CA VAL A 3 -9.56 -3.23 -15.38
C VAL A 3 -9.83 -3.00 -13.89
N CYS A 4 -11.11 -2.94 -13.52
CA CYS A 4 -11.57 -3.18 -12.15
C CYS A 4 -11.75 -4.68 -12.00
N HIS A 5 -10.93 -5.35 -11.19
CA HIS A 5 -11.21 -6.71 -10.74
C HIS A 5 -11.27 -6.71 -9.22
N ALA A 6 -12.38 -7.24 -8.70
CA ALA A 6 -12.65 -7.43 -7.29
C ALA A 6 -11.59 -8.36 -6.67
N ALA A 7 -11.16 -8.07 -5.45
CA ALA A 7 -10.30 -8.94 -4.67
C ALA A 7 -11.08 -9.44 -3.46
N ALA A 8 -11.29 -10.75 -3.42
CA ALA A 8 -11.85 -11.49 -2.31
C ALA A 8 -10.85 -11.52 -1.15
N VAL A 9 -11.30 -11.15 0.06
CA VAL A 9 -10.50 -11.18 1.28
C VAL A 9 -10.44 -12.61 1.80
N GLY A 10 -9.24 -13.19 1.81
CA GLY A 10 -8.92 -14.41 2.54
C GLY A 10 -7.82 -14.10 3.54
N VAL A 11 -8.18 -13.86 4.80
CA VAL A 11 -7.21 -13.69 5.88
C VAL A 11 -6.60 -15.07 6.18
N ALA A 12 -5.40 -15.31 5.68
CA ALA A 12 -4.65 -16.53 5.96
C ALA A 12 -3.85 -16.39 7.27
N ASP A 13 -4.16 -17.25 8.24
CA ASP A 13 -3.51 -17.38 9.55
C ASP A 13 -2.11 -18.02 9.42
N ALA A 14 -1.17 -17.29 8.84
CA ALA A 14 0.26 -17.63 8.83
C ALA A 14 1.05 -16.46 9.44
N PRO A 15 2.22 -16.70 10.08
CA PRO A 15 3.00 -15.62 10.67
C PRO A 15 3.54 -14.70 9.57
N VAL A 16 2.78 -13.65 9.28
CA VAL A 16 3.20 -12.56 8.41
C VAL A 16 4.35 -11.88 9.13
N LYS A 17 5.58 -12.15 8.70
CA LYS A 17 6.71 -11.29 9.09
C LYS A 17 6.31 -9.91 8.61
N LEU A 18 6.18 -8.91 9.47
CA LEU A 18 5.90 -7.52 9.12
C LEU A 18 7.14 -6.67 9.37
N ASP A 19 7.41 -5.71 8.48
CA ASP A 19 8.52 -4.78 8.65
C ASP A 19 7.98 -3.41 9.04
N VAL A 20 8.53 -2.82 10.10
CA VAL A 20 8.06 -1.55 10.65
C VAL A 20 8.21 -0.42 9.63
N GLU A 21 9.20 -0.48 8.76
CA GLU A 21 9.41 0.53 7.72
C GLU A 21 8.28 0.50 6.70
N SER A 22 7.87 -0.69 6.24
CA SER A 22 6.72 -0.85 5.34
C SER A 22 5.43 -0.30 5.95
N LEU A 23 5.20 -0.50 7.25
CA LEU A 23 4.03 0.03 7.95
C LEU A 23 4.08 1.55 8.11
N ARG A 24 5.26 2.13 8.33
CA ARG A 24 5.45 3.59 8.33
C ARG A 24 5.12 4.19 6.97
N VAL A 25 5.61 3.56 5.90
CA VAL A 25 5.30 4.00 4.52
C VAL A 25 3.81 3.90 4.25
N PHE A 26 3.16 2.80 4.64
CA PHE A 26 1.72 2.63 4.53
C PHE A 26 0.94 3.75 5.23
N ARG A 27 1.24 4.01 6.51
CA ARG A 27 0.62 5.10 7.28
C ARG A 27 0.79 6.45 6.59
N GLU A 28 1.97 6.71 6.03
CA GLU A 28 2.26 8.00 5.40
C GLU A 28 1.55 8.20 4.07
N VAL A 29 1.39 7.13 3.27
CA VAL A 29 0.58 7.16 2.04
C VAL A 29 -0.88 7.47 2.35
N VAL A 30 -1.43 6.90 3.43
CA VAL A 30 -2.79 7.20 3.89
C VAL A 30 -2.90 8.65 4.37
N ALA A 31 -1.97 9.11 5.20
CA ALA A 31 -1.97 10.48 5.73
C ALA A 31 -1.79 11.54 4.63
N SER A 32 -1.15 11.17 3.52
CA SER A 32 -0.85 12.07 2.41
C SER A 32 -1.83 11.96 1.24
N ASP A 33 -2.81 11.05 1.30
CA ASP A 33 -3.70 10.68 0.19
C ASP A 33 -2.95 10.41 -1.14
N GLY A 34 -1.75 9.83 -1.07
CA GLY A 34 -0.94 9.69 -2.28
C GLY A 34 0.49 9.19 -2.08
N PHE A 35 0.97 8.47 -3.10
CA PHE A 35 2.31 7.89 -3.14
C PHE A 35 3.42 8.93 -3.34
N THR A 36 3.15 9.98 -4.13
CA THR A 36 4.12 11.05 -4.41
C THR A 36 4.36 11.91 -3.18
N ALA A 37 3.28 12.43 -2.57
CA ALA A 37 3.37 13.25 -1.37
C ALA A 37 3.97 12.48 -0.17
N ALA A 38 3.69 11.19 -0.05
CA ALA A 38 4.35 10.36 0.97
C ALA A 38 5.86 10.20 0.72
N GLY A 39 6.28 10.05 -0.54
CA GLY A 39 7.71 9.99 -0.89
C GLY A 39 8.43 11.27 -0.53
N GLU A 40 7.84 12.43 -0.84
CA GLU A 40 8.38 13.75 -0.48
C GLU A 40 8.53 13.91 1.04
N ARG A 41 7.51 13.53 1.83
CA ARG A 41 7.55 13.61 3.29
C ARG A 41 8.55 12.64 3.93
N LEU A 42 8.75 11.47 3.33
CA LEU A 42 9.69 10.45 3.82
C LEU A 42 11.11 10.63 3.29
N GLY A 43 11.34 11.57 2.36
CA GLY A 43 12.64 11.76 1.72
C GLY A 43 13.07 10.61 0.82
N ILE A 44 12.11 9.86 0.26
CA ILE A 44 12.36 8.72 -0.64
C ILE A 44 11.59 8.85 -1.95
N THR A 45 11.99 8.11 -2.97
CA THR A 45 11.31 8.17 -4.28
C THR A 45 9.91 7.54 -4.23
N GLN A 46 9.00 8.02 -5.06
CA GLN A 46 7.67 7.42 -5.23
C GLN A 46 7.76 5.92 -5.62
N SER A 47 8.77 5.53 -6.40
CA SER A 47 9.03 4.12 -6.73
C SER A 47 9.40 3.30 -5.48
N ALA A 48 10.24 3.85 -4.59
CA ALA A 48 10.58 3.18 -3.33
C ALA A 48 9.35 3.01 -2.41
N VAL A 49 8.49 4.03 -2.34
CA VAL A 49 7.18 3.95 -1.65
C VAL A 49 6.35 2.81 -2.25
N SER A 50 6.15 2.82 -3.56
CA SER A 50 5.38 1.80 -4.30
C SER A 50 5.89 0.38 -4.02
N HIS A 51 7.21 0.17 -4.07
CA HIS A 51 7.82 -1.12 -3.79
C HIS A 51 7.59 -1.59 -2.34
N LYS A 52 7.68 -0.68 -1.36
CA LYS A 52 7.46 -1.02 0.06
C LYS A 52 6.01 -1.39 0.35
N ILE A 53 5.04 -0.72 -0.28
CA ILE A 53 3.61 -1.04 -0.20
C ILE A 53 3.33 -2.38 -0.88
N ARG A 54 3.80 -2.58 -2.11
CA ARG A 54 3.59 -3.84 -2.82
C ARG A 54 4.12 -5.04 -2.05
N ARG A 55 5.32 -4.92 -1.46
CA ARG A 55 5.86 -5.98 -0.59
C ARG A 55 5.01 -6.22 0.66
N LEU A 56 4.38 -5.18 1.21
CA LEU A 56 3.49 -5.32 2.37
C LEU A 56 2.24 -6.10 1.98
N GLU A 57 1.62 -5.75 0.84
CA GLU A 57 0.46 -6.44 0.28
C GLU A 57 0.77 -7.90 -0.07
N GLU A 58 1.92 -8.17 -0.70
CA GLU A 58 2.39 -9.53 -1.01
C GLU A 58 2.59 -10.39 0.24
N ARG A 59 3.03 -9.79 1.36
CA ARG A 59 3.24 -10.50 2.63
C ARG A 59 1.93 -10.80 3.35
N ILE A 60 0.96 -9.89 3.28
CA ILE A 60 -0.35 -10.05 3.90
C ILE A 60 -1.27 -10.91 3.01
N GLY A 61 -0.97 -10.99 1.71
CA GLY A 61 -1.77 -11.72 0.73
C GLY A 61 -3.03 -10.97 0.30
N MET A 62 -3.09 -9.65 0.54
CA MET A 62 -4.22 -8.80 0.17
C MET A 62 -3.75 -7.45 -0.35
N GLU A 63 -4.48 -6.88 -1.30
CA GLU A 63 -4.36 -5.46 -1.64
C GLU A 63 -4.84 -4.64 -0.43
N LEU A 64 -4.05 -3.65 -0.01
CA LEU A 64 -4.37 -2.73 1.09
C LEU A 64 -4.79 -1.35 0.58
N MET A 65 -4.39 -1.03 -0.66
CA MET A 65 -4.61 0.28 -1.26
C MET A 65 -5.06 0.12 -2.71
N ARG A 66 -6.09 0.89 -3.09
CA ARG A 66 -6.48 1.04 -4.49
C ARG A 66 -6.34 2.50 -4.90
N ARG A 67 -5.85 2.73 -6.12
CA ARG A 67 -5.86 4.06 -6.73
C ARG A 67 -7.21 4.31 -7.37
N GLU A 68 -7.91 5.36 -6.92
CA GLU A 68 -9.09 5.91 -7.61
C GLU A 68 -8.77 7.33 -8.09
N GLY A 69 -8.49 7.47 -9.39
CA GLY A 69 -8.08 8.75 -9.96
C GLY A 69 -6.79 9.28 -9.33
N GLN A 70 -6.88 10.39 -8.61
CA GLN A 70 -5.76 11.03 -7.91
C GLN A 70 -5.65 10.65 -6.43
N SER A 71 -6.63 9.93 -5.87
CA SER A 71 -6.71 9.59 -4.45
C SER A 71 -6.41 8.11 -4.18
N VAL A 72 -6.07 7.81 -2.92
CA VAL A 72 -5.81 6.46 -2.43
C VAL A 72 -6.95 6.02 -1.52
N ILE A 73 -7.58 4.90 -1.84
CA ILE A 73 -8.64 4.31 -1.03
C ILE A 73 -8.10 3.08 -0.31
N LEU A 74 -8.39 3.00 0.99
CA LEU A 74 -8.11 1.82 1.80
C LEU A 74 -9.08 0.70 1.48
N THR A 75 -8.56 -0.50 1.24
CA THR A 75 -9.36 -1.72 1.16
C THR A 75 -9.63 -2.27 2.56
N ALA A 76 -10.78 -2.92 2.74
CA ALA A 76 -11.25 -3.49 4.02
C ALA A 76 -10.92 -4.99 4.12
#